data_AF-K4AEM7-F1
#
_entry.id   AF-K4AEM7-F1
#
_cell.length_a   1.000
_cell.length_b   1.000
_cell.length_c   1.000
_cell.angle_alpha   90.00
_cell.angle_beta   90.00
_cell.angle_gamma   90.00
#
_symmetry.space_group_name_H-M   'P 1'
#
loop_
_entity.id
_entity.type
_entity.pdbx_description
1 polymer ?
#
loop_
_entity_poly.entity_id
_entity_poly.type
_entity_poly.pdbx_seq_one_letter_code
_entity_poly.pdbx_strand_id
1 'polypeptide(L)'
;MEKSMVADNDSGKSVMSQVRTSSGTFLAKHEDEIVSGIEKRVAAWTFLPEENAESMQVLHYEIGQKYDAHFDYFHDKNNLKRGGHRIATVLMYLSDVKKGGETVFPSAEGGHLQYKDETWSDCARSGLAVKPKKGDALLFFSLHVNATTDTSSLHGSCPVIEGEKWSATKWIHVRSFDNPPNVRTDAPCSDDNDLCPKWAAIGECYKNPTYMVGTKDTLGFCRKSCGLCDA
;
A
#
# COMPACT_ATOMS: atom_id res chain seq x y z
N MET A 1 -9.42 -18.82 7.41
CA MET A 1 -9.32 -17.34 7.53
C MET A 1 -9.60 -16.96 8.97
N GLU A 2 -9.02 -15.86 9.42
CA GLU A 2 -9.21 -15.32 10.78
C GLU A 2 -9.78 -13.91 10.69
N LYS A 3 -10.22 -13.32 11.80
CA LYS A 3 -10.71 -11.92 11.78
C LYS A 3 -9.60 -10.99 11.27
N SER A 4 -9.94 -10.12 10.33
CA SER A 4 -8.98 -9.21 9.70
C SER A 4 -8.48 -8.17 10.69
N MET A 5 -7.22 -7.77 10.53
CA MET A 5 -6.58 -6.73 11.33
C MET A 5 -6.43 -5.42 10.55
N VAL A 6 -6.14 -4.35 11.28
CA VAL A 6 -5.80 -3.01 10.76
C VAL A 6 -4.48 -2.55 11.37
N ALA A 7 -3.75 -1.67 10.68
CA ALA A 7 -2.57 -1.03 11.26
C ALA A 7 -3.02 0.06 12.24
N ASP A 8 -2.49 0.01 13.46
CA ASP A 8 -2.68 1.06 14.45
C ASP A 8 -1.91 2.33 14.05
N ASN A 9 -2.57 3.50 14.10
CA ASN A 9 -2.01 4.75 13.59
C ASN A 9 -0.80 5.26 14.39
N ASP A 10 -0.69 4.89 15.67
CA ASP A 10 0.39 5.36 16.55
C ASP A 10 1.57 4.39 16.56
N SER A 11 1.28 3.10 16.75
CA SER A 11 2.29 2.06 16.92
C SER A 11 2.68 1.34 15.62
N GLY A 12 1.83 1.40 14.60
CA GLY A 12 1.97 0.64 13.35
C GLY A 12 1.68 -0.86 13.50
N LYS A 13 1.31 -1.34 14.69
CA LYS A 13 1.06 -2.76 14.94
C LYS A 13 -0.28 -3.19 14.35
N SER A 14 -0.33 -4.43 13.90
CA SER A 14 -1.56 -5.07 13.43
C SER A 14 -2.46 -5.38 14.63
N VAL A 15 -3.64 -4.77 14.69
CA VAL A 15 -4.59 -4.90 15.81
C VAL A 15 -5.97 -5.36 15.36
N MET A 16 -6.65 -6.08 16.26
CA MET A 16 -8.05 -6.47 16.10
C MET A 16 -8.95 -5.23 16.20
N SER A 17 -9.84 -5.06 15.22
CA SER A 17 -10.65 -3.85 15.12
C SER A 17 -12.16 -4.13 15.19
N GLN A 18 -12.91 -3.14 15.66
CA GLN A 18 -14.36 -3.05 15.46
C GLN A 18 -14.71 -2.24 14.20
N VAL A 19 -13.73 -1.52 13.65
CA VAL A 19 -13.82 -0.66 12.48
C VAL A 19 -13.77 -1.48 11.19
N ARG A 20 -13.03 -2.60 11.21
CA ARG A 20 -13.02 -3.65 10.18
C ARG A 20 -13.53 -4.95 10.80
N THR A 21 -14.63 -5.48 10.26
CA THR A 21 -15.30 -6.65 10.82
C THR A 21 -15.22 -7.90 9.95
N SER A 22 -14.46 -7.84 8.85
CA SER A 22 -14.23 -8.97 7.94
C SER A 22 -13.37 -10.08 8.54
N SER A 23 -13.37 -11.23 7.87
CA SER A 23 -12.31 -12.22 7.96
C SER A 23 -11.32 -12.07 6.80
N GLY A 24 -10.07 -12.50 6.99
CA GLY A 24 -9.06 -12.38 5.95
C GLY A 24 -7.87 -13.30 6.14
N THR A 25 -7.01 -13.31 5.12
CA THR A 25 -5.73 -13.99 5.08
C THR A 25 -4.80 -13.32 4.07
N PHE A 26 -3.53 -13.66 4.08
CA PHE A 26 -2.56 -13.19 3.10
C PHE A 26 -2.09 -14.37 2.25
N LEU A 27 -2.03 -14.15 0.95
CA LEU A 27 -1.30 -15.01 0.03
C LEU A 27 0.12 -14.46 -0.09
N ALA A 28 1.12 -15.30 0.12
CA ALA A 28 2.51 -14.92 -0.06
C ALA A 28 2.77 -14.48 -1.50
N LYS A 29 3.77 -13.60 -1.68
CA LYS A 29 4.19 -13.19 -3.02
C LYS A 29 4.67 -14.40 -3.81
N HIS A 30 4.22 -14.51 -5.05
CA HIS A 30 4.52 -15.64 -5.93
C HIS A 30 4.23 -17.01 -5.31
N GLU A 31 3.21 -17.13 -4.45
CA GLU A 31 2.88 -18.38 -3.76
C GLU A 31 2.63 -19.55 -4.72
N ASP A 32 1.97 -19.26 -5.85
CA ASP A 32 1.84 -20.18 -6.98
C ASP A 32 1.86 -19.43 -8.33
N GLU A 33 1.75 -20.19 -9.43
CA GLU A 33 1.75 -19.63 -10.79
C GLU A 33 0.56 -18.72 -11.07
N ILE A 34 -0.60 -18.96 -10.43
CA ILE A 34 -1.81 -18.16 -10.60
C ILE A 34 -1.63 -16.82 -9.90
N VAL A 35 -1.22 -16.82 -8.63
CA VAL A 35 -0.91 -15.63 -7.85
C VAL A 35 0.17 -14.82 -8.55
N SER A 36 1.27 -15.45 -8.98
CA SER A 36 2.34 -14.80 -9.73
C SER A 36 1.84 -14.15 -11.03
N GLY A 37 0.95 -14.83 -11.76
CA GLY A 37 0.32 -14.28 -12.96
C GLY A 37 -0.57 -13.07 -12.70
N ILE A 38 -1.29 -13.04 -11.58
CA ILE A 38 -2.10 -11.89 -11.14
C ILE A 38 -1.19 -10.72 -10.75
N GLU A 39 -0.13 -10.98 -9.97
CA GLU A 39 0.82 -9.94 -9.53
C GLU A 39 1.51 -9.26 -10.71
N LYS A 40 1.99 -10.03 -11.69
CA LYS A 40 2.55 -9.51 -12.95
C LYS A 40 1.56 -8.64 -13.72
N ARG A 41 0.29 -9.06 -13.77
CA ARG A 41 -0.76 -8.29 -14.46
C ARG A 41 -1.05 -6.97 -13.73
N VAL A 42 -1.07 -6.98 -12.40
CA VAL A 42 -1.22 -5.76 -11.60
C VAL A 42 -0.05 -4.80 -11.82
N ALA A 43 1.18 -5.30 -11.81
CA ALA A 43 2.37 -4.47 -12.07
C ALA A 43 2.33 -3.87 -13.48
N ALA A 44 1.99 -4.67 -14.50
CA ALA A 44 1.86 -4.20 -15.87
C ALA A 44 0.74 -3.15 -16.04
N TRP A 45 -0.39 -3.30 -15.35
CA TRP A 45 -1.52 -2.35 -15.45
C TRP A 45 -1.26 -1.04 -14.71
N THR A 46 -0.63 -1.11 -13.54
CA THR A 46 -0.36 0.07 -12.71
C THR A 46 0.91 0.82 -13.11
N PHE A 47 1.77 0.20 -13.93
CA PHE A 47 3.14 0.66 -14.22
C PHE A 47 4.00 0.81 -12.96
N LEU A 48 3.69 0.07 -11.90
CA LEU A 48 4.46 0.04 -10.65
C LEU A 48 5.18 -1.31 -10.51
N PRO A 49 6.45 -1.33 -10.06
CA PRO A 49 7.23 -2.58 -9.97
C PRO A 49 6.66 -3.60 -8.98
N GLU A 50 6.81 -4.89 -9.26
CA GLU A 50 6.31 -5.98 -8.40
C GLU A 50 6.97 -5.96 -7.01
N GLU A 51 8.24 -5.56 -6.93
CA GLU A 51 9.00 -5.47 -5.69
C GLU A 51 8.48 -4.38 -4.74
N ASN A 52 7.68 -3.44 -5.23
CA ASN A 52 7.04 -2.41 -4.41
C ASN A 52 5.77 -2.91 -3.71
N ALA A 53 5.22 -4.04 -4.15
CA ALA A 53 3.93 -4.50 -3.66
C ALA A 53 4.06 -5.45 -2.44
N GLU A 54 3.14 -5.31 -1.49
CA GLU A 54 2.98 -6.24 -0.37
C GLU A 54 2.40 -7.59 -0.84
N SER A 55 2.36 -8.60 0.05
CA SER A 55 1.55 -9.80 -0.13
C SER A 55 0.07 -9.47 -0.38
N MET A 56 -0.61 -10.27 -1.20
CA MET A 56 -2.02 -10.02 -1.53
C MET A 56 -2.92 -10.38 -0.35
N GLN A 57 -3.78 -9.45 0.08
CA GLN A 57 -4.71 -9.69 1.18
C GLN A 57 -6.07 -10.14 0.65
N VAL A 58 -6.51 -11.35 0.98
CA VAL A 58 -7.86 -11.84 0.67
C VAL A 58 -8.78 -11.59 1.86
N LEU A 59 -9.99 -11.11 1.56
CA LEU A 59 -10.97 -10.66 2.54
C LEU A 59 -12.34 -11.20 2.21
N HIS A 60 -13.07 -11.58 3.25
CA HIS A 60 -14.43 -12.04 3.18
C HIS A 60 -15.30 -11.27 4.19
N TYR A 61 -16.37 -10.66 3.67
CA TYR A 61 -17.37 -9.94 4.44
C TYR A 61 -18.72 -10.67 4.35
N GLU A 62 -19.23 -11.06 5.50
CA GLU A 62 -20.59 -11.58 5.69
C GLU A 62 -21.61 -10.44 5.78
N ILE A 63 -22.90 -10.79 5.81
CA ILE A 63 -23.99 -9.84 6.00
C ILE A 63 -23.75 -8.98 7.25
N GLY A 64 -23.87 -7.66 7.09
CA GLY A 64 -23.63 -6.66 8.12
C GLY A 64 -22.16 -6.28 8.34
N GLN A 65 -21.20 -7.08 7.85
CA GLN A 65 -19.78 -6.76 8.00
C GLN A 65 -19.37 -5.62 7.05
N LYS A 66 -18.43 -4.80 7.51
CA LYS A 66 -18.01 -3.54 6.88
C LYS A 66 -16.54 -3.23 7.16
N TYR A 67 -16.07 -2.16 6.53
CA TYR A 67 -14.86 -1.45 6.93
C TYR A 67 -15.19 0.05 6.88
N ASP A 68 -15.12 0.74 8.03
CA ASP A 68 -15.29 2.19 8.04
C ASP A 68 -14.23 2.92 7.21
N ALA A 69 -14.52 4.18 6.89
CA ALA A 69 -13.66 4.99 6.04
C ALA A 69 -12.26 5.17 6.64
N HIS A 70 -11.23 4.91 5.84
CA HIS A 70 -9.83 4.96 6.24
C HIS A 70 -8.93 5.34 5.06
N PHE A 71 -7.65 5.55 5.36
CA PHE A 71 -6.60 5.75 4.38
C PHE A 71 -5.74 4.51 4.28
N ASP A 72 -5.25 4.23 3.07
CA ASP A 72 -4.26 3.18 2.85
C ASP A 72 -2.83 3.67 3.06
N TYR A 73 -2.58 4.98 3.06
CA TYR A 73 -1.28 5.52 3.43
C TYR A 73 -1.07 5.47 4.94
N PHE A 74 0.19 5.39 5.38
CA PHE A 74 0.52 5.32 6.81
C PHE A 74 0.59 6.68 7.49
N HIS A 75 0.22 6.72 8.77
CA HIS A 75 0.49 7.85 9.67
C HIS A 75 1.72 7.60 10.55
N ASP A 76 2.10 6.33 10.75
CA ASP A 76 3.17 5.93 11.64
C ASP A 76 4.54 5.88 10.94
N LYS A 77 5.60 6.21 11.67
CA LYS A 77 6.97 6.21 11.14
C LYS A 77 7.54 4.81 10.90
N ASN A 78 6.96 3.76 11.50
CA ASN A 78 7.54 2.41 11.44
C ASN A 78 7.23 1.74 10.11
N ASN A 79 5.97 1.76 9.68
CA ASN A 79 5.55 1.23 8.39
C ASN A 79 6.16 2.02 7.23
N LEU A 80 6.38 3.33 7.40
CA LEU A 80 7.07 4.17 6.40
C LEU A 80 8.53 3.75 6.13
N LYS A 81 9.20 3.07 7.05
CA LYS A 81 10.58 2.59 6.83
C LYS A 81 10.63 1.51 5.75
N ARG A 82 9.56 0.73 5.58
CA ARG A 82 9.50 -0.35 4.61
C ARG A 82 8.68 0.09 3.40
N GLY A 83 9.36 0.39 2.30
CA GLY A 83 8.73 0.84 1.05
C GLY A 83 8.19 2.28 1.07
N GLY A 84 8.02 2.94 2.23
CA GLY A 84 7.37 4.25 2.32
C GLY A 84 5.84 4.15 2.33
N HIS A 85 5.14 5.23 2.02
CA HIS A 85 3.69 5.18 1.87
C HIS A 85 3.28 4.21 0.76
N ARG A 86 2.11 3.60 0.93
CA ARG A 86 1.37 2.96 -0.16
C ARG A 86 0.91 4.07 -1.11
N ILE A 87 1.39 4.04 -2.36
CA ILE A 87 1.02 5.01 -3.39
C ILE A 87 -0.29 4.64 -4.08
N ALA A 88 -0.51 3.34 -4.28
CA ALA A 88 -1.66 2.84 -5.02
C ALA A 88 -2.21 1.57 -4.37
N THR A 89 -3.51 1.41 -4.52
CA THR A 89 -4.25 0.22 -4.11
C THR A 89 -5.01 -0.33 -5.29
N VAL A 90 -4.82 -1.63 -5.54
CA VAL A 90 -5.66 -2.41 -6.46
C VAL A 90 -6.57 -3.30 -5.64
N LEU A 91 -7.87 -3.00 -5.65
CA LEU A 91 -8.92 -3.77 -5.00
C LEU A 91 -9.67 -4.59 -6.05
N MET A 92 -9.52 -5.91 -6.01
CA MET A 92 -10.16 -6.85 -6.91
C MET A 92 -11.40 -7.45 -6.26
N TYR A 93 -12.53 -7.46 -6.97
CA TYR A 93 -13.77 -8.09 -6.51
C TYR A 93 -13.83 -9.55 -6.96
N LEU A 94 -13.90 -10.47 -6.00
CA LEU A 94 -13.86 -11.91 -6.25
C LEU A 94 -15.26 -12.56 -6.26
N SER A 95 -16.28 -11.83 -5.80
CA SER A 95 -17.69 -12.22 -5.85
C SER A 95 -18.57 -11.07 -6.35
N ASP A 96 -19.72 -11.43 -6.92
CA ASP A 96 -20.82 -10.50 -7.13
C ASP A 96 -21.55 -10.34 -5.80
N VAL A 97 -21.84 -9.09 -5.41
CA VAL A 97 -22.59 -8.80 -4.18
C VAL A 97 -24.00 -8.37 -4.56
N LYS A 98 -25.01 -9.06 -4.01
CA LYS A 98 -26.40 -8.83 -4.39
C LYS A 98 -26.92 -7.47 -3.93
N LYS A 99 -26.60 -7.06 -2.70
CA LYS A 99 -26.92 -5.72 -2.18
C LYS A 99 -25.91 -5.28 -1.13
N GLY A 100 -25.53 -4.00 -1.17
CA GLY A 100 -24.52 -3.43 -0.28
C GLY A 100 -23.10 -3.78 -0.73
N GLY A 101 -22.14 -3.72 0.20
CA GLY A 101 -20.75 -4.09 -0.05
C GLY A 101 -19.97 -3.12 -0.95
N GLU A 102 -20.54 -1.99 -1.35
CA GLU A 102 -19.88 -1.02 -2.22
C GLU A 102 -18.57 -0.50 -1.60
N THR A 103 -17.58 -0.23 -2.44
CA THR A 103 -16.42 0.58 -2.01
C THR A 103 -16.80 2.05 -2.19
N VAL A 104 -16.86 2.81 -1.09
CA VAL A 104 -17.28 4.22 -1.08
C VAL A 104 -16.08 5.13 -0.79
N PHE A 105 -16.04 6.28 -1.46
CA PHE A 105 -15.07 7.37 -1.29
C PHE A 105 -15.81 8.63 -0.84
N PRO A 106 -16.01 8.83 0.47
CA PRO A 106 -16.83 9.94 0.98
C PRO A 106 -16.26 11.33 0.68
N SER A 107 -14.93 11.42 0.55
CA SER A 107 -14.22 12.69 0.29
C SER A 107 -13.86 12.89 -1.18
N ALA A 108 -14.18 11.95 -2.06
CA ALA A 108 -13.92 12.09 -3.49
C ALA A 108 -14.91 13.07 -4.14
N GLU A 109 -14.40 13.87 -5.08
CA GLU A 109 -15.23 14.74 -5.90
C GLU A 109 -16.15 13.92 -6.83
N GLY A 110 -17.23 14.54 -7.28
CA GLY A 110 -18.15 13.91 -8.24
C GLY A 110 -19.09 12.86 -7.66
N GLY A 111 -19.06 12.58 -6.35
CA GLY A 111 -20.03 11.67 -5.71
C GLY A 111 -21.49 12.08 -5.93
N HIS A 112 -21.76 13.39 -5.96
CA HIS A 112 -23.07 13.98 -6.26
C HIS A 112 -23.48 13.91 -7.73
N LEU A 113 -22.50 13.70 -8.64
CA LEU A 113 -22.74 13.53 -10.08
C LEU A 113 -23.08 12.07 -10.44
N GLN A 114 -22.70 11.13 -9.58
CA GLN A 114 -23.00 9.72 -9.77
C GLN A 114 -24.48 9.46 -9.44
N TYR A 115 -25.29 9.20 -10.46
CA TYR A 115 -26.68 8.77 -10.28
C TYR A 115 -26.75 7.45 -9.50
N LYS A 116 -27.52 7.44 -8.40
CA LYS A 116 -27.71 6.28 -7.53
C LYS A 116 -29.19 5.95 -7.39
N ASP A 117 -29.65 4.97 -8.16
CA ASP A 117 -30.99 4.39 -8.06
C ASP A 117 -31.19 3.62 -6.73
N GLU A 118 -32.32 2.95 -6.59
CA GLU A 118 -32.71 2.16 -5.42
C GLU A 118 -31.81 0.94 -5.13
N THR A 119 -30.96 0.55 -6.08
CA THR A 119 -30.07 -0.60 -5.93
C THR A 119 -28.78 -0.26 -5.18
N TRP A 120 -28.54 1.01 -4.84
CA TRP A 120 -27.42 1.47 -4.02
C TRP A 120 -27.78 1.51 -2.53
N SER A 121 -26.85 1.10 -1.67
CA SER A 121 -27.01 1.22 -0.22
C SER A 121 -26.96 2.69 0.24
N ASP A 122 -27.56 2.97 1.40
CA ASP A 122 -27.50 4.30 2.01
C ASP A 122 -26.06 4.74 2.31
N CYS A 123 -25.20 3.79 2.70
CA CYS A 123 -23.77 4.03 2.87
C CYS A 123 -23.11 4.53 1.58
N ALA A 124 -23.41 3.91 0.43
CA ALA A 124 -22.81 4.29 -0.84
C ALA A 124 -23.24 5.68 -1.33
N ARG A 125 -24.37 6.22 -0.83
CA ARG A 125 -24.84 7.57 -1.15
C ARG A 125 -23.98 8.68 -0.52
N SER A 126 -23.13 8.35 0.46
CA SER A 126 -22.26 9.31 1.14
C SER A 126 -21.07 9.81 0.32
N GLY A 127 -20.81 9.25 -0.87
CA GLY A 127 -19.69 9.66 -1.73
C GLY A 127 -19.75 9.05 -3.12
N LEU A 128 -18.63 9.14 -3.86
CA LEU A 128 -18.44 8.32 -5.06
C LEU A 128 -18.33 6.86 -4.62
N ALA A 129 -19.00 5.93 -5.30
CA ALA A 129 -18.98 4.54 -4.88
C ALA A 129 -18.90 3.58 -6.07
N VAL A 130 -18.36 2.39 -5.82
CA VAL A 130 -18.18 1.32 -6.81
C VAL A 130 -18.85 0.05 -6.29
N LYS A 131 -19.72 -0.54 -7.12
CA LYS A 131 -20.38 -1.80 -6.79
C LYS A 131 -19.44 -2.98 -7.01
N PRO A 132 -19.44 -3.98 -6.12
CA PRO A 132 -18.64 -5.19 -6.31
C PRO A 132 -19.24 -6.03 -7.42
N LYS A 133 -18.46 -6.26 -8.47
CA LYS A 133 -18.81 -7.18 -9.55
C LYS A 133 -17.64 -8.12 -9.79
N LYS A 134 -17.91 -9.42 -9.82
CA LYS A 134 -16.87 -10.45 -9.88
C LYS A 134 -15.99 -10.25 -11.11
N GLY A 135 -14.68 -10.19 -10.87
CA GLY A 135 -13.66 -10.02 -11.91
C GLY A 135 -13.27 -8.56 -12.18
N ASP A 136 -14.06 -7.59 -11.72
CA ASP A 136 -13.69 -6.18 -11.81
C ASP A 136 -12.59 -5.84 -10.79
N ALA A 137 -11.74 -4.86 -11.14
CA ALA A 137 -10.71 -4.33 -10.26
C ALA A 137 -10.78 -2.81 -10.22
N LEU A 138 -10.64 -2.25 -9.03
CA LEU A 138 -10.59 -0.82 -8.75
C LEU A 138 -9.15 -0.43 -8.41
N LEU A 139 -8.58 0.49 -9.20
CA LEU A 139 -7.31 1.14 -8.91
C LEU A 139 -7.58 2.56 -8.42
N PHE A 140 -7.00 2.92 -7.28
CA PHE A 140 -6.99 4.29 -6.78
C PHE A 140 -5.64 4.60 -6.13
N PHE A 141 -5.31 5.89 -6.08
CA PHE A 141 -4.05 6.40 -5.55
C PHE A 141 -4.28 7.04 -4.18
N SER A 142 -3.39 6.74 -3.24
CA SER A 142 -3.40 7.30 -1.89
C SER A 142 -2.54 8.55 -1.76
N LEU A 143 -1.74 8.86 -2.79
CA LEU A 143 -0.84 10.00 -2.85
C LEU A 143 -1.07 10.79 -4.13
N HIS A 144 -0.81 12.09 -4.07
CA HIS A 144 -0.65 12.93 -5.23
C HIS A 144 0.69 12.65 -5.95
N VAL A 145 0.83 13.15 -7.18
CA VAL A 145 2.02 12.95 -8.03
C VAL A 145 3.31 13.51 -7.42
N ASN A 146 3.20 14.49 -6.53
CA ASN A 146 4.29 15.06 -5.74
C ASN A 146 4.62 14.26 -4.46
N ALA A 147 4.03 13.06 -4.32
CA ALA A 147 4.16 12.15 -3.17
C ALA A 147 3.57 12.65 -1.84
N THR A 148 2.78 13.73 -1.82
CA THR A 148 2.02 14.11 -0.63
C THR A 148 0.75 13.27 -0.50
N THR A 149 0.30 13.00 0.73
CA THR A 149 -0.92 12.23 1.00
C THR A 149 -2.17 12.89 0.41
N ASP A 150 -3.04 12.10 -0.21
CA ASP A 150 -4.28 12.57 -0.83
C ASP A 150 -5.48 12.29 0.10
N THR A 151 -6.05 13.33 0.69
CA THR A 151 -7.20 13.19 1.60
C THR A 151 -8.50 12.79 0.88
N SER A 152 -8.58 12.97 -0.44
CA SER A 152 -9.73 12.50 -1.24
C SER A 152 -9.74 10.99 -1.43
N SER A 153 -8.63 10.30 -1.13
CA SER A 153 -8.51 8.84 -1.16
C SER A 153 -9.14 8.14 0.05
N LEU A 154 -9.80 8.88 0.94
CA LEU A 154 -10.54 8.31 2.07
C LEU A 154 -11.60 7.36 1.52
N HIS A 155 -11.55 6.10 1.92
CA HIS A 155 -12.44 5.09 1.37
C HIS A 155 -12.84 4.04 2.41
N GLY A 156 -13.96 3.38 2.19
CA GLY A 156 -14.47 2.32 3.06
C GLY A 156 -15.21 1.23 2.29
N SER A 157 -15.52 0.14 2.98
CA SER A 157 -16.40 -0.90 2.47
C SER A 157 -17.74 -0.79 3.17
N CYS A 158 -18.79 -0.43 2.42
CA CYS A 158 -20.15 -0.40 2.93
C CYS A 158 -20.58 -1.78 3.44
N PRO A 159 -21.52 -1.84 4.40
CA PRO A 159 -22.04 -3.10 4.91
C PRO A 159 -22.60 -3.98 3.79
N VAL A 160 -22.31 -5.27 3.81
CA VAL A 160 -23.02 -6.23 2.96
C VAL A 160 -24.45 -6.36 3.48
N ILE A 161 -25.44 -6.17 2.61
CA ILE A 161 -26.86 -6.26 2.98
C ILE A 161 -27.43 -7.62 2.54
N GLU A 162 -27.02 -8.10 1.37
CA GLU A 162 -27.44 -9.40 0.84
C GLU A 162 -26.31 -10.07 0.03
N GLY A 163 -26.09 -11.36 0.28
CA GLY A 163 -25.00 -12.15 -0.30
C GLY A 163 -23.74 -12.14 0.56
N GLU A 164 -22.59 -12.27 -0.08
CA GLU A 164 -21.26 -12.24 0.55
C GLU A 164 -20.27 -11.49 -0.35
N LYS A 165 -19.33 -10.77 0.25
CA LYS A 165 -18.29 -10.04 -0.50
C LYS A 165 -16.94 -10.69 -0.28
N TRP A 166 -16.35 -11.17 -1.36
CA TRP A 166 -14.96 -11.57 -1.43
C TRP A 166 -14.16 -10.53 -2.21
N SER A 167 -13.01 -10.15 -1.67
CA SER A 167 -12.10 -9.21 -2.33
C SER A 167 -10.65 -9.56 -2.09
N ALA A 168 -9.78 -9.20 -3.02
CA ALA A 168 -8.34 -9.25 -2.86
C ALA A 168 -7.76 -7.84 -3.00
N THR A 169 -6.94 -7.41 -2.04
CA THR A 169 -6.28 -6.12 -2.05
C THR A 169 -4.79 -6.30 -2.31
N LYS A 170 -4.24 -5.51 -3.23
CA LYS A 170 -2.82 -5.40 -3.49
C LYS A 170 -2.39 -3.95 -3.23
N TRP A 171 -1.61 -3.76 -2.17
CA TRP A 171 -1.02 -2.46 -1.83
C TRP A 171 0.36 -2.35 -2.46
N ILE A 172 0.65 -1.18 -3.04
CA ILE A 172 1.89 -0.90 -3.75
C ILE A 172 2.54 0.34 -3.15
N HIS A 173 3.80 0.22 -2.75
CA HIS A 173 4.56 1.29 -2.10
C HIS A 173 5.29 2.20 -3.09
N VAL A 174 5.70 3.38 -2.61
CA VAL A 174 6.55 4.31 -3.38
C VAL A 174 7.97 3.78 -3.66
N ARG A 175 8.44 2.81 -2.88
CA ARG A 175 9.76 2.16 -3.02
C ARG A 175 9.62 0.65 -2.80
N SER A 176 10.69 -0.09 -3.08
CA SER A 176 10.70 -1.55 -2.88
C SER A 176 10.32 -1.92 -1.44
N PHE A 177 9.35 -2.83 -1.33
CA PHE A 177 8.87 -3.44 -0.09
C PHE A 177 9.63 -4.74 0.23
N ASP A 178 10.08 -5.44 -0.81
CA ASP A 178 10.89 -6.67 -0.71
C ASP A 178 12.33 -6.35 -0.31
N ASN A 179 12.90 -5.34 -0.95
CA ASN A 179 14.25 -4.86 -0.73
C ASN A 179 14.16 -3.41 -0.24
N PRO A 180 13.59 -3.15 0.96
CA PRO A 180 13.51 -1.81 1.46
C PRO A 180 14.92 -1.23 1.45
N PRO A 181 15.12 0.00 0.93
CA PRO A 181 16.43 0.64 1.00
C PRO A 181 16.84 0.52 2.46
N ASN A 182 18.04 -0.02 2.68
CA ASN A 182 18.57 -0.21 4.02
C ASN A 182 18.65 1.20 4.60
N VAL A 183 17.61 1.63 5.32
CA VAL A 183 17.54 2.90 6.04
C VAL A 183 18.48 2.70 7.21
N ARG A 184 19.77 2.68 6.86
CA ARG A 184 20.88 2.59 7.77
C ARG A 184 20.82 3.93 8.47
N THR A 185 20.21 3.95 9.65
CA THR A 185 20.31 5.08 10.58
C THR A 185 21.42 4.83 11.58
N ASP A 186 21.69 3.54 11.86
CA ASP A 186 22.56 3.12 12.95
C ASP A 186 23.62 2.09 12.50
N ALA A 187 23.92 2.02 11.20
CA ALA A 187 24.95 1.12 10.70
C ALA A 187 26.35 1.67 11.01
N PRO A 188 27.30 0.81 11.43
CA PRO A 188 28.70 1.18 11.60
C PRO A 188 29.21 1.93 10.37
N CYS A 189 30.03 2.95 10.58
CA CYS A 189 30.58 3.71 9.47
C CYS A 189 31.61 2.84 8.73
N SER A 190 31.22 2.36 7.54
CA SER A 190 32.00 1.42 6.73
C SER A 190 31.81 1.68 5.24
N ASP A 191 32.62 1.00 4.44
CA ASP A 191 32.35 0.78 3.02
C ASP A 191 31.68 -0.58 2.87
N ASP A 192 30.58 -0.61 2.13
CA ASP A 192 29.81 -1.83 1.86
C ASP A 192 30.16 -2.46 0.51
N ASN A 193 31.05 -1.81 -0.26
CA ASN A 193 31.49 -2.27 -1.56
C ASN A 193 33.00 -2.07 -1.71
N ASP A 194 33.68 -3.10 -2.21
CA ASP A 194 35.14 -3.08 -2.43
C ASP A 194 35.59 -2.00 -3.44
N LEU A 195 34.67 -1.46 -4.26
CA LEU A 195 34.94 -0.40 -5.21
C LEU A 195 34.78 1.01 -4.63
N CYS A 196 34.27 1.16 -3.39
CA CYS A 196 34.11 2.45 -2.73
C CYS A 196 35.39 3.34 -2.78
N PRO A 197 36.61 2.82 -2.55
CA PRO A 197 37.83 3.64 -2.65
C PRO A 197 38.07 4.14 -4.08
N LYS A 198 37.81 3.31 -5.09
CA LYS A 198 37.99 3.68 -6.50
C LYS A 198 36.98 4.74 -6.91
N TRP A 199 35.72 4.58 -6.52
CA TRP A 199 34.66 5.55 -6.79
C TRP A 199 34.91 6.89 -6.09
N ALA A 200 35.34 6.86 -4.83
CA ALA A 200 35.75 8.06 -4.11
C ALA A 200 36.91 8.78 -4.82
N ALA A 201 37.93 8.05 -5.28
CA ALA A 201 39.08 8.60 -6.00
C ALA A 201 38.71 9.30 -7.33
N ILE A 202 37.63 8.89 -7.99
CA ILE A 202 37.13 9.53 -9.22
C ILE A 202 36.04 10.59 -8.97
N GLY A 203 35.79 10.92 -7.69
CA GLY A 203 34.92 12.01 -7.25
C GLY A 203 33.45 11.65 -7.05
N GLU A 204 33.10 10.36 -6.94
CA GLU A 204 31.70 9.94 -6.76
C GLU A 204 31.08 10.44 -5.46
N CYS A 205 31.87 10.74 -4.43
CA CYS A 205 31.35 11.34 -3.19
C CYS A 205 30.60 12.66 -3.43
N TYR A 206 30.93 13.39 -4.51
CA TYR A 206 30.25 14.61 -4.92
C TYR A 206 29.27 14.41 -6.08
N LYS A 207 29.59 13.50 -7.02
CA LYS A 207 28.75 13.22 -8.20
C LYS A 207 27.54 12.35 -7.86
N ASN A 208 27.68 11.46 -6.89
CA ASN A 208 26.64 10.54 -6.43
C ASN A 208 26.57 10.51 -4.88
N PRO A 209 26.29 11.66 -4.24
CA PRO A 209 26.34 11.78 -2.79
C PRO A 209 25.30 10.90 -2.09
N THR A 210 24.14 10.67 -2.71
CA THR A 210 23.09 9.82 -2.12
C THR A 210 23.54 8.38 -1.88
N TYR A 211 24.26 7.78 -2.84
CA TYR A 211 24.80 6.44 -2.67
C TYR A 211 26.06 6.45 -1.79
N MET A 212 26.97 7.39 -2.05
CA MET A 212 28.30 7.37 -1.46
C MET A 212 28.31 7.84 0.00
N VAL A 213 27.67 8.99 0.26
CA VAL A 213 27.66 9.70 1.55
C VAL A 213 26.37 9.42 2.32
N GLY A 214 25.24 9.42 1.61
CA GLY A 214 23.90 9.32 2.17
C GLY A 214 23.13 10.63 2.07
N THR A 215 21.98 10.65 2.75
CA THR A 215 21.12 11.81 2.93
C THR A 215 20.92 12.06 4.42
N LYS A 216 20.14 13.08 4.78
CA LYS A 216 19.76 13.31 6.19
C LYS A 216 19.05 12.10 6.82
N ASP A 217 18.36 11.30 6.01
CA ASP A 217 17.48 10.23 6.47
C ASP A 217 18.07 8.82 6.24
N THR A 218 19.18 8.71 5.51
CA THR A 218 19.79 7.42 5.14
C THR A 218 21.31 7.52 5.06
N LEU A 219 22.04 6.64 5.72
CA LEU A 219 23.49 6.56 5.60
C LEU A 219 23.92 6.01 4.23
N GLY A 220 24.99 6.58 3.66
CA GLY A 220 25.59 6.09 2.42
C GLY A 220 26.36 4.78 2.60
N PHE A 221 26.64 4.15 1.46
CA PHE A 221 27.31 2.85 1.35
C PHE A 221 28.84 2.95 1.32
N CYS A 222 29.39 4.13 1.05
CA CYS A 222 30.85 4.36 0.91
C CYS A 222 31.36 5.45 1.86
N ARG A 223 30.75 5.57 3.05
CA ARG A 223 31.01 6.66 3.99
C ARG A 223 32.47 6.69 4.46
N LYS A 224 33.11 5.53 4.59
CA LYS A 224 34.53 5.45 4.96
C LYS A 224 35.42 6.00 3.87
N SER A 225 35.22 5.55 2.63
CA SER A 225 35.96 6.06 1.47
C SER A 225 35.71 7.55 1.20
N CYS A 226 34.54 8.08 1.57
CA CYS A 226 34.23 9.51 1.49
C CYS A 226 34.69 10.34 2.70
N GLY A 227 35.43 9.75 3.64
CA GLY A 227 36.01 10.48 4.77
C GLY A 227 35.00 10.93 5.83
N LEU A 228 33.86 10.25 5.95
CA LEU A 228 32.79 10.59 6.91
C LEU A 228 32.85 9.76 8.20
N CYS A 229 33.77 8.81 8.28
CA CYS A 229 33.99 8.03 9.50
C CYS A 229 35.12 8.69 10.30
N ASP A 230 34.83 9.06 11.54
CA ASP A 230 35.88 9.43 12.50
C ASP A 230 36.82 8.24 12.71
N ALA A 231 38.09 8.54 13.04
CA ALA A 231 39.10 7.53 13.35
C ALA A 231 38.81 6.77 14.65
#